data_AF-A0A381U3C0-F1
#
_entry.id   AF-A0A381U3C0-F1
#
_cell.length_a   1.000
_cell.length_b   1.000
_cell.length_c   1.000
_cell.angle_alpha   90.00
_cell.angle_beta   90.00
_cell.angle_gamma   90.00
#
_symmetry.space_group_name_H-M   'P 1'
#
loop_
_entity.id
_entity.type
_entity.pdbx_description
1 polymer ?
#
loop_
_entity_poly.entity_id
_entity_poly.type
_entity_poly.pdbx_seq_one_letter_code
_entity_poly.pdbx_strand_id
1 'polypeptide(L)'
;MGGSVFAKDNVLIPEMAGAMLDLGTKKRDKFEIGEALESVGASLGFTTGRYRVHFSGRCLKNDIPLVIELLAEQLAGPAYHQDDLKSLIQRRRAELKKQKEDTRTRAVEAFLCQLYPEGHPNSIPSLDDQIVAIEKVTTEDLMSFHEEYYGLGSMKVSFVGEVDHSTIEHETHRRFRDWKQTSFTIEQKVDLVAKTVERASLETVHVPDKT
;
A
#
# COMPACT_ATOMS: atom_id res chain seq x y z
N MET A 1 0.01 -10.88 -0.78
CA MET A 1 0.69 -10.18 0.33
C MET A 1 0.09 -8.80 0.54
N GLY A 2 0.11 -8.34 1.80
CA GLY A 2 -0.39 -7.02 2.22
C GLY A 2 -1.85 -6.75 1.83
N GLY A 3 -2.24 -5.48 1.88
CA GLY A 3 -3.59 -5.02 1.54
C GLY A 3 -4.35 -4.43 2.73
N SER A 4 -5.17 -3.41 2.47
CA SER A 4 -5.84 -2.66 3.54
C SER A 4 -6.86 -3.46 4.36
N VAL A 5 -7.44 -4.54 3.83
CA VAL A 5 -8.39 -5.38 4.60
C VAL A 5 -7.75 -6.15 5.76
N PHE A 6 -6.43 -6.25 5.78
CA PHE A 6 -5.68 -6.93 6.84
C PHE A 6 -5.30 -5.98 7.97
N ALA A 7 -5.75 -4.72 7.93
CA ALA A 7 -5.62 -3.84 9.08
C ALA A 7 -6.33 -4.45 10.31
N LYS A 8 -5.65 -4.40 11.46
CA LYS A 8 -6.21 -4.81 12.76
C LYS A 8 -6.76 -3.59 13.48
N ASP A 9 -5.90 -2.88 14.21
CA ASP A 9 -6.31 -1.76 15.06
C ASP A 9 -6.29 -0.42 14.31
N ASN A 10 -5.24 -0.15 13.55
CA ASN A 10 -5.10 1.07 12.77
C ASN A 10 -5.20 0.78 11.27
N VAL A 11 -6.30 1.26 10.69
CA VAL A 11 -6.66 1.14 9.27
C VAL A 11 -5.62 1.67 8.28
N LEU A 12 -4.70 2.55 8.72
CA LEU A 12 -3.67 3.12 7.85
C LEU A 12 -2.35 2.34 7.86
N ILE A 13 -2.15 1.40 8.78
CA ILE A 13 -0.92 0.59 8.84
C ILE A 13 -0.60 -0.07 7.47
N PRO A 14 -1.54 -0.76 6.79
CA PRO A 14 -1.21 -1.42 5.52
C PRO A 14 -0.83 -0.44 4.40
N GLU A 15 -1.49 0.71 4.36
CA GLU A 15 -1.20 1.76 3.36
C GLU A 15 0.20 2.31 3.60
N MET A 16 0.49 2.70 4.84
CA MET A 16 1.78 3.28 5.24
C MET A 16 2.91 2.26 5.10
N ALA A 17 2.68 1.00 5.44
CA ALA A 17 3.66 -0.07 5.25
C ALA A 17 4.04 -0.22 3.76
N GLY A 18 3.04 -0.28 2.88
CA GLY A 18 3.28 -0.36 1.43
C GLY A 18 3.95 0.88 0.85
N ALA A 19 3.60 2.08 1.35
CA ALA A 19 4.19 3.35 0.94
C ALA A 19 5.63 3.57 1.42
N MET A 20 6.13 2.74 2.33
CA MET A 20 7.52 2.78 2.80
C MET A 20 8.43 1.75 2.13
N LEU A 21 7.89 0.87 1.27
CA LEU A 21 8.67 -0.17 0.58
C LEU A 21 9.77 0.43 -0.32
N ASP A 22 9.53 1.62 -0.89
CA ASP A 22 10.49 2.33 -1.73
C ASP A 22 11.27 3.45 -1.00
N LEU A 23 11.05 3.61 0.30
CA LEU A 23 11.75 4.61 1.12
C LEU A 23 13.04 4.09 1.78
N GLY A 24 13.48 2.90 1.40
CA GLY A 24 14.74 2.33 1.86
C GLY A 24 14.60 0.87 2.27
N THR A 25 15.73 0.19 2.24
CA THR A 25 15.89 -1.22 2.58
C THR A 25 17.02 -1.39 3.58
N LYS A 26 17.15 -2.60 4.13
CA LYS A 26 18.29 -2.95 5.01
C LYS A 26 19.66 -2.79 4.34
N LYS A 27 19.71 -2.65 3.01
CA LYS A 27 20.96 -2.58 2.23
C LYS A 27 21.21 -1.22 1.57
N ARG A 28 20.14 -0.52 1.20
CA ARG A 28 20.18 0.71 0.42
C ARG A 28 19.18 1.71 0.96
N ASP A 29 19.59 2.96 1.09
CA ASP A 29 18.66 4.04 1.35
C ASP A 29 17.82 4.40 0.10
N LYS A 30 16.82 5.28 0.27
CA LYS A 30 15.94 5.70 -0.84
C LYS A 30 16.68 6.42 -1.97
N PHE A 31 17.78 7.12 -1.69
CA PHE A 31 18.54 7.85 -2.70
C PHE A 31 19.35 6.88 -3.55
N GLU A 32 19.98 5.88 -2.92
CA GLU A 32 20.70 4.82 -3.63
C GLU A 32 19.77 3.98 -4.50
N ILE A 33 18.55 3.68 -4.02
CA ILE A 33 17.52 3.00 -4.83
C ILE A 33 17.12 3.87 -6.03
N GLY A 34 16.86 5.15 -5.80
CA GLY A 34 16.52 6.11 -6.85
C GLY A 34 17.62 6.21 -7.92
N GLU A 35 18.86 6.41 -7.50
CA GLU A 35 20.03 6.51 -8.38
C GLU A 35 20.25 5.21 -9.18
N ALA A 36 20.10 4.05 -8.54
CA ALA A 36 20.22 2.76 -9.22
C ALA A 36 19.18 2.61 -10.35
N LEU A 37 17.94 3.05 -10.14
CA LEU A 37 16.90 3.01 -11.17
C LEU A 37 17.14 4.08 -12.25
N GLU A 38 17.44 5.32 -11.85
CA GLU A 38 17.62 6.46 -12.76
C GLU A 38 18.82 6.26 -13.70
N SER A 39 19.92 5.72 -13.20
CA SER A 39 21.14 5.48 -13.98
C SER A 39 20.95 4.57 -15.19
N VAL A 40 19.92 3.72 -15.17
CA VAL A 40 19.54 2.82 -16.27
C VAL A 40 18.19 3.19 -16.92
N GLY A 41 17.61 4.33 -16.55
CA GLY A 41 16.30 4.77 -17.03
C GLY A 41 15.14 3.84 -16.65
N ALA A 42 15.28 3.07 -15.57
CA ALA A 42 14.26 2.20 -15.04
C ALA A 42 13.32 2.94 -14.09
N SER A 43 12.15 2.34 -13.83
CA SER A 43 11.28 2.76 -12.74
C SER A 43 10.64 1.54 -12.09
N LEU A 44 10.42 1.62 -10.79
CA LEU A 44 9.74 0.61 -9.99
C LEU A 44 8.93 1.32 -8.91
N GLY A 45 7.69 0.88 -8.68
CA GLY A 45 6.83 1.51 -7.68
C GLY A 45 5.81 0.54 -7.12
N PHE A 46 5.26 0.92 -5.96
CA PHE A 46 4.33 0.11 -5.18
C PHE A 46 3.01 0.87 -4.97
N THR A 47 1.92 0.13 -4.82
CA THR A 47 0.62 0.70 -4.45
C THR A 47 -0.14 -0.30 -3.59
N THR A 48 -0.59 0.13 -2.42
CA THR A 48 -1.44 -0.68 -1.55
C THR A 48 -2.87 -0.66 -2.06
N GLY A 49 -3.35 -1.82 -2.54
CA GLY A 49 -4.76 -2.04 -2.84
C GLY A 49 -5.50 -2.63 -1.65
N ARG A 50 -6.78 -2.94 -1.85
CA ARG A 50 -7.63 -3.51 -0.80
C ARG A 50 -7.14 -4.87 -0.30
N TYR A 51 -6.86 -5.79 -1.20
CA TYR A 51 -6.54 -7.19 -0.87
C TYR A 51 -5.07 -7.57 -1.09
N ARG A 52 -4.29 -6.65 -1.68
CA ARG A 52 -2.89 -6.90 -2.02
C ARG A 52 -2.16 -5.59 -2.22
N VAL A 53 -0.85 -5.64 -2.02
CA VAL A 53 0.07 -4.67 -2.61
C VAL A 53 0.28 -5.03 -4.08
N HIS A 54 0.28 -4.01 -4.93
CA HIS A 54 0.66 -4.09 -6.32
C HIS A 54 2.03 -3.45 -6.48
N PHE A 55 2.82 -3.97 -7.39
CA PHE A 55 4.05 -3.34 -7.84
C PHE A 55 4.12 -3.40 -9.36
N SER A 56 4.79 -2.44 -9.95
CA SER A 56 5.02 -2.39 -11.38
C SER A 56 6.28 -1.60 -11.68
N GLY A 57 6.96 -1.98 -12.75
CA GLY A 57 8.13 -1.28 -13.22
C GLY A 57 8.36 -1.44 -14.71
N ARG A 58 9.35 -0.71 -15.23
CA ARG A 58 9.82 -0.78 -16.61
C ARG A 58 11.33 -0.57 -16.62
N CYS A 59 12.00 -1.23 -17.55
CA CYS A 59 13.45 -1.14 -17.76
C CYS A 59 13.80 -1.68 -19.15
N LEU A 60 15.06 -1.51 -19.56
CA LEU A 60 15.60 -2.21 -20.72
C LEU A 60 15.91 -3.67 -20.34
N LYS A 61 15.94 -4.55 -21.36
CA LYS A 61 16.18 -5.99 -21.18
C LYS A 61 17.41 -6.31 -20.32
N ASN A 62 18.49 -5.56 -20.50
CA ASN A 62 19.75 -5.80 -19.80
C ASN A 62 19.68 -5.46 -18.31
N ASP A 63 18.70 -4.66 -17.88
CA ASP A 63 18.55 -4.17 -16.51
C ASP A 63 17.48 -4.94 -15.72
N ILE A 64 16.84 -5.94 -16.34
CA ILE A 64 15.89 -6.84 -15.66
C ILE A 64 16.47 -7.43 -14.36
N PRO A 65 17.74 -7.92 -14.32
CA PRO A 65 18.33 -8.43 -13.08
C PRO A 65 18.41 -7.40 -11.96
N LEU A 66 18.70 -6.13 -12.30
CA LEU A 66 18.75 -5.02 -11.34
C LEU A 66 17.34 -4.69 -10.81
N VAL A 67 16.33 -4.64 -11.67
CA VAL A 67 14.96 -4.36 -11.22
C VAL A 67 14.41 -5.48 -10.34
N ILE A 68 14.70 -6.75 -10.67
CA ILE A 68 14.31 -7.89 -9.82
C ILE A 68 15.05 -7.85 -8.48
N GLU A 69 16.32 -7.44 -8.46
CA GLU A 69 17.09 -7.20 -7.24
C GLU A 69 16.41 -6.20 -6.33
N LEU A 70 16.14 -5.00 -6.85
CA LEU A 70 15.57 -3.91 -6.07
C LEU A 70 14.16 -4.27 -5.59
N LEU A 71 13.34 -4.88 -6.45
CA LEU A 71 12.03 -5.40 -6.07
C LEU A 71 12.13 -6.38 -4.90
N ALA A 72 13.07 -7.33 -4.94
CA ALA A 72 13.24 -8.29 -3.87
C ALA A 72 13.72 -7.64 -2.57
N GLU A 73 14.64 -6.67 -2.64
CA GLU A 73 15.11 -5.94 -1.46
C GLU A 73 14.00 -5.11 -0.80
N GLN A 74 13.24 -4.37 -1.61
CA GLN A 74 12.12 -3.53 -1.17
C GLN A 74 10.98 -4.35 -0.57
N LEU A 75 10.67 -5.51 -1.14
CA LEU A 75 9.63 -6.40 -0.61
C LEU A 75 10.07 -7.21 0.60
N ALA A 76 11.29 -7.76 0.60
CA ALA A 76 11.73 -8.71 1.61
C ALA A 76 12.43 -8.06 2.81
N GLY A 77 13.03 -6.88 2.62
CA GLY A 77 13.78 -6.18 3.66
C GLY A 77 13.65 -4.67 3.62
N PRO A 78 12.44 -4.10 3.61
CA PRO A 78 12.25 -2.66 3.80
C PRO A 78 12.82 -2.23 5.16
N ALA A 79 13.35 -1.00 5.23
CA ALA A 79 14.01 -0.51 6.42
C ALA A 79 13.08 0.07 7.48
N TYR A 80 11.93 0.63 7.06
CA TYR A 80 10.99 1.37 7.91
C TYR A 80 11.69 2.40 8.83
N HIS A 81 12.56 3.25 8.27
CA HIS A 81 13.25 4.26 9.06
C HIS A 81 12.28 5.30 9.65
N GLN A 82 12.51 5.66 10.92
CA GLN A 82 11.64 6.59 11.66
C GLN A 82 11.55 7.99 11.00
N ASP A 83 12.65 8.48 10.44
CA ASP A 83 12.69 9.80 9.79
C ASP A 83 11.88 9.83 8.48
N ASP A 84 11.91 8.72 7.74
CA ASP A 84 11.07 8.53 6.55
C ASP A 84 9.60 8.43 6.92
N LEU A 85 9.27 7.68 7.99
CA LEU A 85 7.91 7.60 8.50
C LEU A 85 7.39 8.98 8.91
N LYS A 86 8.18 9.75 9.65
CA LYS A 86 7.81 11.10 10.08
C LYS A 86 7.47 11.98 8.88
N SER A 87 8.31 11.96 7.85
CA SER A 87 8.10 12.73 6.62
C SER A 87 6.86 12.27 5.86
N LEU A 88 6.64 10.95 5.78
CA LEU A 88 5.48 10.34 5.14
C LEU A 88 4.18 10.70 5.86
N ILE A 89 4.15 10.66 7.20
CA ILE A 89 3.01 11.09 8.01
C ILE A 89 2.67 12.56 7.71
N GLN A 90 3.66 13.46 7.68
CA GLN A 90 3.40 14.87 7.37
C GLN A 90 2.79 15.05 5.98
N ARG A 91 3.35 14.40 4.95
CA ARG A 91 2.84 14.46 3.58
C ARG A 91 1.41 13.95 3.50
N ARG A 92 1.17 12.75 4.03
CA ARG A 92 -0.13 12.09 3.92
C ARG A 92 -1.21 12.80 4.75
N ARG A 93 -0.87 13.36 5.91
CA ARG A 93 -1.78 14.24 6.66
C ARG A 93 -2.17 15.49 5.86
N ALA A 94 -1.21 16.10 5.16
CA ALA A 94 -1.51 17.26 4.31
C ALA A 94 -2.44 16.87 3.13
N GLU A 95 -2.23 15.70 2.52
CA GLU A 95 -3.12 15.15 1.50
C GLU A 95 -4.54 14.91 2.03
N LEU A 96 -4.69 14.32 3.22
CA LEU A 96 -5.98 14.10 3.85
C LEU A 96 -6.70 15.43 4.16
N LYS A 97 -5.97 16.44 4.65
CA LYS A 97 -6.55 17.79 4.85
C LYS A 97 -7.02 18.41 3.54
N LYS A 98 -6.24 18.29 2.47
CA LYS A 98 -6.64 18.76 1.14
C LYS A 98 -7.87 18.02 0.61
N GLN A 99 -7.97 16.71 0.86
CA GLN A 99 -9.16 15.92 0.48
C GLN A 99 -10.42 16.41 1.21
N LYS A 100 -10.30 16.95 2.44
CA LYS A 100 -11.45 17.52 3.15
C LYS A 100 -12.06 18.73 2.46
N GLU A 101 -11.25 19.44 1.67
CA GLU A 101 -11.70 20.58 0.89
C GLU A 101 -12.35 20.15 -0.44
N ASP A 102 -12.31 18.88 -0.83
CA ASP A 102 -12.92 18.40 -2.06
C ASP A 102 -14.37 17.93 -1.85
N THR A 103 -15.33 18.67 -2.43
CA THR A 103 -16.78 18.40 -2.23
C THR A 103 -17.19 17.02 -2.71
N ARG A 104 -16.61 16.53 -3.82
CA ARG A 104 -16.88 15.19 -4.34
C ARG A 104 -16.38 14.12 -3.37
N THR A 105 -15.17 14.27 -2.84
CA THR A 105 -14.57 13.36 -1.87
C THR A 105 -15.41 13.31 -0.59
N ARG A 106 -15.82 14.46 -0.06
CA ARG A 106 -16.68 14.56 1.12
C ARG A 106 -18.05 13.90 0.92
N ALA A 107 -18.65 14.06 -0.25
CA ALA A 107 -19.93 13.40 -0.56
C ALA A 107 -19.79 11.87 -0.63
N VAL A 108 -18.74 11.35 -1.29
CA VAL A 108 -18.48 9.91 -1.36
C VAL A 108 -18.16 9.34 0.03
N GLU A 109 -17.39 10.06 0.83
CA GLU A 109 -17.10 9.68 2.21
C GLU A 109 -18.36 9.55 3.05
N ALA A 110 -19.19 10.60 3.11
CA ALA A 110 -20.43 10.57 3.88
C ALA A 110 -21.35 9.42 3.43
N PHE A 111 -21.49 9.24 2.10
CA PHE A 111 -22.26 8.15 1.54
C PHE A 111 -21.76 6.77 1.98
N LEU A 112 -20.45 6.52 1.91
CA LEU A 112 -19.86 5.22 2.29
C LEU A 112 -19.95 4.98 3.80
N CYS A 113 -19.67 5.99 4.64
CA CYS A 113 -19.80 5.90 6.10
C CYS A 113 -21.25 5.64 6.54
N GLN A 114 -22.22 6.22 5.84
CA GLN A 114 -23.63 5.98 6.13
C GLN A 114 -24.04 4.56 5.72
N LEU A 115 -23.68 4.15 4.50
CA LEU A 115 -24.15 2.92 3.88
C LEU A 115 -23.49 1.66 4.48
N TYR A 116 -22.19 1.71 4.80
CA TYR A 116 -21.47 0.53 5.26
C TYR A 116 -21.20 0.60 6.76
N PRO A 117 -21.61 -0.42 7.54
CA PRO A 117 -21.30 -0.47 8.96
C PRO A 117 -19.80 -0.69 9.19
N GLU A 118 -19.34 -0.32 10.39
CA GLU A 118 -17.97 -0.58 10.82
C GLU A 118 -17.62 -2.07 10.68
N GLY A 119 -16.40 -2.36 10.23
CA GLY A 119 -15.94 -3.72 9.94
C GLY A 119 -16.40 -4.29 8.59
N HIS A 120 -17.25 -3.59 7.84
CA HIS A 120 -17.58 -3.96 6.46
C HIS A 120 -16.40 -3.61 5.53
N PRO A 121 -16.01 -4.45 4.55
CA PRO A 121 -14.87 -4.18 3.67
C PRO A 121 -14.98 -2.90 2.83
N ASN A 122 -16.20 -2.44 2.56
CA ASN A 122 -16.51 -1.17 1.90
C ASN A 122 -16.66 0.02 2.85
N SER A 123 -16.66 -0.21 4.17
CA SER A 123 -16.59 0.87 5.14
C SER A 123 -15.24 1.55 4.99
N ILE A 124 -15.27 2.88 5.07
CA ILE A 124 -14.05 3.67 5.17
C ILE A 124 -14.12 4.51 6.45
N PRO A 125 -13.02 4.67 7.18
CA PRO A 125 -12.94 5.67 8.24
C PRO A 125 -13.15 7.07 7.66
N SER A 126 -13.74 7.99 8.44
CA SER A 126 -13.86 9.38 8.01
C SER A 126 -12.47 10.01 7.79
N LEU A 127 -12.38 11.07 7.00
CA LEU A 127 -11.11 11.79 6.79
C LEU A 127 -10.55 12.34 8.12
N ASP A 128 -11.42 12.71 9.07
CA ASP A 128 -11.02 13.14 10.40
C ASP A 128 -10.43 12.00 11.22
N ASP A 129 -11.06 10.82 11.19
CA ASP A 129 -10.53 9.63 11.85
C ASP A 129 -9.20 9.19 11.22
N GLN A 130 -9.05 9.29 9.89
CA GLN A 130 -7.79 9.01 9.20
C GLN A 130 -6.68 9.97 9.61
N ILE A 131 -6.98 11.26 9.77
CA ILE A 131 -6.00 12.27 10.25
C ILE A 131 -5.57 11.95 11.70
N VAL A 132 -6.47 11.47 12.54
CA VAL A 132 -6.11 11.04 13.90
C VAL A 132 -5.32 9.72 13.87
N ALA A 133 -5.71 8.78 13.02
CA ALA A 133 -5.08 7.47 12.92
C ALA A 133 -3.65 7.55 12.38
N ILE A 134 -3.38 8.44 11.42
CA ILE A 134 -2.04 8.54 10.81
C ILE A 134 -0.97 9.03 11.79
N GLU A 135 -1.33 9.91 12.72
CA GLU A 135 -0.42 10.42 13.76
C GLU A 135 -0.03 9.35 14.79
N LYS A 136 -0.76 8.23 14.83
CA LYS A 136 -0.53 7.11 15.74
C LYS A 136 0.26 5.96 15.11
N VAL A 137 0.63 6.06 13.83
CA VAL A 137 1.38 5.01 13.14
C VAL A 137 2.83 4.98 13.64
N THR A 138 3.30 3.80 14.05
CA THR A 138 4.68 3.58 14.49
C THR A 138 5.44 2.66 13.53
N THR A 139 6.77 2.69 13.53
CA THR A 139 7.57 1.79 12.68
C THR A 139 7.42 0.33 13.13
N GLU A 140 7.23 0.11 14.43
CA GLU A 140 6.95 -1.20 15.02
C GLU A 140 5.65 -1.81 14.48
N ASP A 141 4.59 -1.01 14.32
CA ASP A 141 3.34 -1.45 13.71
C ASP A 141 3.54 -1.86 12.25
N LEU A 142 4.30 -1.07 11.48
CA LEU A 142 4.57 -1.35 10.07
C LEU A 142 5.41 -2.61 9.90
N MET A 143 6.44 -2.77 10.74
CA MET A 143 7.29 -3.96 10.76
C MET A 143 6.49 -5.20 11.16
N SER A 144 5.61 -5.09 12.16
CA SER A 144 4.77 -6.21 12.60
C SER A 144 3.78 -6.62 11.51
N PHE A 145 3.14 -5.65 10.85
CA PHE A 145 2.27 -5.91 9.71
C PHE A 145 3.02 -6.53 8.53
N HIS A 146 4.21 -6.02 8.22
CA HIS A 146 5.07 -6.60 7.20
C HIS A 146 5.45 -8.04 7.53
N GLU A 147 5.78 -8.29 8.80
CA GLU A 147 6.18 -9.61 9.27
C GLU A 147 5.03 -10.63 9.13
N GLU A 148 3.78 -10.19 9.32
CA GLU A 148 2.63 -11.09 9.24
C GLU A 148 2.12 -11.31 7.81
N TYR A 149 2.15 -10.29 6.94
CA TYR A 149 1.40 -10.31 5.68
C TYR A 149 2.25 -10.25 4.40
N TYR A 150 3.58 -10.10 4.52
CA TYR A 150 4.50 -10.10 3.38
C TYR A 150 5.37 -11.34 3.36
N GLY A 151 5.34 -12.05 2.25
CA GLY A 151 6.13 -13.25 2.00
C GLY A 151 5.66 -14.00 0.77
N LEU A 152 6.38 -15.06 0.43
CA LEU A 152 6.07 -15.93 -0.69
C LEU A 152 4.77 -16.73 -0.45
N GLY A 153 4.21 -17.27 -1.53
CA GLY A 153 2.99 -18.10 -1.50
C GLY A 153 1.78 -17.48 -2.22
N SER A 154 1.66 -16.15 -2.21
CA SER A 154 0.57 -15.42 -2.90
C SER A 154 1.03 -14.39 -3.94
N MET A 155 2.35 -14.23 -4.12
CA MET A 155 2.92 -13.31 -5.10
C MET A 155 2.78 -13.88 -6.51
N LYS A 156 2.30 -13.05 -7.44
CA LYS A 156 2.26 -13.36 -8.87
C LYS A 156 2.98 -12.26 -9.62
N VAL A 157 3.86 -12.64 -10.54
CA VAL A 157 4.66 -11.71 -11.33
C VAL A 157 4.48 -12.06 -12.80
N SER A 158 4.31 -11.03 -13.63
CA SER A 158 4.21 -11.17 -15.08
C SER A 158 5.20 -10.21 -15.73
N PHE A 159 5.91 -10.70 -16.75
CA PHE A 159 6.87 -9.93 -17.52
C PHE A 159 6.39 -9.88 -18.97
N VAL A 160 6.44 -8.69 -19.57
CA VAL A 160 5.98 -8.46 -20.95
C VAL A 160 7.00 -7.58 -21.67
N GLY A 161 7.41 -8.00 -22.87
CA GLY A 161 8.41 -7.29 -23.68
C GLY A 161 9.47 -8.23 -24.22
N GLU A 162 10.67 -7.69 -24.47
CA GLU A 162 11.83 -8.50 -24.86
C GLU A 162 12.44 -9.17 -23.62
N VAL A 163 11.91 -10.34 -23.27
CA VAL A 163 12.24 -11.03 -22.03
C VAL A 163 12.73 -12.46 -22.30
N ASP A 164 13.72 -12.90 -21.54
CA ASP A 164 14.19 -14.28 -21.53
C ASP A 164 13.68 -14.98 -20.27
N HIS A 165 12.89 -16.04 -20.47
CA HIS A 165 12.25 -16.76 -19.36
C HIS A 165 13.27 -17.35 -18.39
N SER A 166 14.37 -17.92 -18.91
CA SER A 166 15.38 -18.57 -18.07
C SER A 166 16.11 -17.58 -17.17
N THR A 167 16.39 -16.38 -17.68
CA THR A 167 17.02 -15.28 -16.93
C THR A 167 16.09 -14.78 -15.83
N ILE A 168 14.81 -14.57 -16.15
CA ILE A 168 13.80 -14.13 -15.17
C ILE A 168 13.61 -15.17 -14.08
N GLU A 169 13.45 -16.43 -14.44
CA GLU A 169 13.29 -17.53 -13.49
C GLU A 169 14.50 -17.61 -12.58
N HIS A 170 15.72 -17.60 -13.15
CA HIS A 170 16.96 -17.63 -12.39
C HIS A 170 17.07 -16.48 -11.39
N GLU A 171 16.92 -15.24 -11.85
CA GLU A 171 17.02 -14.06 -10.97
C GLU A 171 15.92 -14.05 -9.93
N THR A 172 14.67 -14.33 -10.29
CA THR A 172 13.55 -14.36 -9.33
C THR A 172 13.80 -15.40 -8.23
N HIS A 173 14.17 -16.63 -8.60
CA HIS A 173 14.48 -17.67 -7.62
C HIS A 173 15.68 -17.32 -6.77
N ARG A 174 16.73 -16.75 -7.37
CA ARG A 174 17.93 -16.33 -6.66
C ARG A 174 17.65 -15.23 -5.64
N ARG A 175 16.90 -14.19 -6.02
CA ARG A 175 16.65 -13.01 -5.16
C ARG A 175 15.64 -13.28 -4.06
N PHE A 176 14.66 -14.15 -4.30
CA PHE A 176 13.61 -14.46 -3.32
C PHE A 176 13.85 -15.77 -2.54
N ARG A 177 14.96 -16.47 -2.78
CA ARG A 177 15.28 -17.79 -2.18
C ARG A 177 15.04 -17.85 -0.67
N ASP A 178 15.56 -16.86 0.04
CA ASP A 178 15.58 -16.84 1.50
C ASP A 178 14.40 -16.06 2.09
N TRP A 179 13.47 -15.60 1.24
CA TRP A 179 12.29 -14.91 1.71
C TRP A 179 11.28 -15.90 2.27
N LYS A 180 10.74 -15.58 3.45
CA LYS A 180 9.80 -16.45 4.15
C LYS A 180 8.54 -16.73 3.32
N GLN A 181 7.93 -17.88 3.57
CA GLN A 181 6.58 -18.19 3.11
C GLN A 181 5.57 -17.56 4.05
N THR A 182 4.46 -17.07 3.50
CA THR A 182 3.33 -16.59 4.29
C THR A 182 2.05 -17.25 3.79
N SER A 183 1.36 -17.94 4.68
CA SER A 183 0.11 -18.65 4.41
C SER A 183 -1.10 -17.90 4.96
N PHE A 184 -1.23 -16.60 4.69
CA PHE A 184 -2.45 -15.89 5.01
C PHE A 184 -3.52 -16.18 3.94
N THR A 185 -4.75 -16.42 4.39
CA THR A 185 -5.89 -16.68 3.51
C THR A 185 -6.76 -15.42 3.48
N ILE A 186 -7.27 -15.06 2.29
CA ILE A 186 -8.33 -14.05 2.21
C ILE A 186 -9.61 -14.74 2.67
N GLU A 187 -10.02 -14.51 3.91
CA GLU A 187 -11.32 -14.98 4.38
C GLU A 187 -12.44 -14.28 3.60
N GLN A 188 -13.22 -15.06 2.87
CA GLN A 188 -14.39 -14.55 2.20
C GLN A 188 -15.54 -14.48 3.21
N LYS A 189 -15.83 -13.28 3.70
CA LYS A 189 -17.05 -13.03 4.49
C LYS A 189 -18.25 -13.08 3.55
N VAL A 190 -19.11 -14.10 3.71
CA VAL A 190 -20.19 -14.42 2.76
C VAL A 190 -21.50 -13.67 3.08
N ASP A 191 -21.65 -13.15 4.31
CA ASP A 191 -22.89 -12.51 4.80
C ASP A 191 -22.67 -11.03 5.15
N LEU A 192 -22.03 -10.28 4.27
CA LEU A 192 -21.84 -8.84 4.43
C LEU A 192 -22.98 -8.08 3.75
N VAL A 193 -23.79 -7.40 4.57
CA VAL A 193 -24.93 -6.62 4.08
C VAL A 193 -24.68 -5.15 4.39
N ALA A 194 -24.80 -4.30 3.37
CA ALA A 194 -24.88 -2.86 3.56
C ALA A 194 -26.13 -2.50 4.38
N LYS A 195 -26.17 -1.33 5.02
CA LYS A 195 -27.39 -0.88 5.69
C LYS A 195 -28.51 -0.72 4.66
N THR A 196 -29.69 -1.26 4.99
CA THR A 196 -30.89 -1.05 4.18
C THR A 196 -31.29 0.42 4.24
N VAL A 197 -31.41 1.06 3.08
CA VAL A 197 -31.93 2.43 2.97
C VAL A 197 -33.44 2.33 2.72
N GLU A 198 -34.24 2.42 3.78
CA GLU A 198 -35.71 2.26 3.68
C GLU A 198 -36.39 3.45 2.98
N ARG A 199 -35.78 4.64 3.04
CA ARG A 199 -36.26 5.87 2.39
C ARG A 199 -35.07 6.72 1.95
N ALA A 200 -35.25 7.44 0.84
CA ALA A 200 -34.27 8.44 0.41
C ALA A 200 -34.10 9.52 1.50
N SER A 201 -32.86 9.76 1.90
CA SER A 201 -32.48 10.85 2.79
C SER A 201 -31.56 11.83 2.06
N LEU A 202 -31.75 13.12 2.30
CA LEU A 202 -30.83 14.16 1.85
C LEU A 202 -29.96 14.58 3.03
N GLU A 203 -28.65 14.46 2.87
CA GLU A 203 -27.66 14.97 3.81
C GLU A 203 -26.75 15.96 3.09
N THR A 204 -26.55 17.13 3.69
CA THR A 204 -25.71 18.19 3.14
C THR A 204 -24.40 18.24 3.93
N VAL A 205 -23.29 17.93 3.27
CA VAL A 205 -21.95 18.06 3.85
C VAL A 205 -21.39 19.42 3.47
N HIS A 206 -21.25 20.32 4.44
CA HIS A 206 -20.66 21.62 4.21
C HIS A 206 -19.13 21.52 4.09
N VAL A 207 -18.56 22.09 3.02
CA VAL A 207 -17.12 22.25 2.85
C VAL A 207 -16.80 23.75 2.90
N PRO A 208 -15.97 24.21 3.84
CA PRO A 208 -15.58 25.62 3.92
C PRO A 208 -15.06 26.15 2.58
N ASP A 209 -15.42 27.38 2.25
CA ASP A 209 -14.96 28.11 1.05
C ASP A 209 -15.31 27.50 -0.31
N LYS A 210 -16.23 26.52 -0.37
CA LYS A 210 -16.80 26.00 -1.62
C LYS A 210 -18.31 26.12 -1.61
N THR A 211 -18.83 26.96 -2.51
CA THR A 211 -20.28 27.19 -2.74
C THR A 211 -20.79 26.31 -3.88
#